data_AF-A0A645C1D5-F1
#
_entry.id   AF-A0A645C1D5-F1
#
_cell.length_a   1.000
_cell.length_b   1.000
_cell.length_c   1.000
_cell.angle_alpha   90.00
_cell.angle_beta   90.00
_cell.angle_gamma   90.00
#
_symmetry.space_group_name_H-M   'P 1'
#
loop_
_entity.id
_entity.type
_entity.pdbx_description
1 polymer ?
#
loop_
_entity_poly.entity_id
_entity_poly.type
_entity_poly.pdbx_seq_one_letter_code
_entity_poly.pdbx_strand_id
1 'polypeptide(L)'
;MDKNDLHKKESIEFLIKNTDMFLDADYNKLASHIEGHRYFLGKNLNMPITWDEAVYSWMSNLYEPISQVMETWTTQMSFPGKRKADLFFEVCDHLYYLSVEKQKEVNAYDAVLDYNAQYGKTIGRILAKLLSIKYAA
;
A
#
# COMPACT_ATOMS: atom_id res chain seq x y z
N MET A 1 1.63 -28.57 8.21
CA MET A 1 1.33 -27.13 8.17
C MET A 1 0.42 -26.84 9.34
N ASP A 2 0.76 -25.87 10.18
CA ASP A 2 -0.10 -25.38 11.27
C ASP A 2 -1.40 -24.81 10.67
N LYS A 3 -2.51 -24.83 11.43
CA LYS A 3 -3.77 -24.17 11.05
C LYS A 3 -3.55 -22.69 10.75
N ASN A 4 -2.73 -21.99 11.52
CA ASN A 4 -2.43 -20.58 11.27
C ASN A 4 -1.70 -20.38 9.93
N ASP A 5 -0.74 -21.24 9.60
CA ASP A 5 -0.05 -21.23 8.30
C ASP A 5 -0.99 -21.54 7.13
N LEU A 6 -1.98 -22.42 7.33
CA LEU A 6 -3.00 -22.72 6.34
C LEU A 6 -3.89 -21.50 6.07
N HIS A 7 -4.44 -20.89 7.13
CA HIS A 7 -5.28 -19.69 6.99
C HIS A 7 -4.51 -18.55 6.32
N LYS A 8 -3.27 -18.27 6.76
CA LYS A 8 -2.38 -17.31 6.10
C LYS A 8 -2.29 -17.53 4.59
N LYS A 9 -2.03 -18.78 4.19
CA LYS A 9 -1.89 -19.14 2.78
C LYS A 9 -3.19 -18.92 2.01
N GLU A 10 -4.30 -19.42 2.52
CA GLU A 10 -5.62 -19.30 1.88
C GLU A 10 -6.05 -17.84 1.73
N SER A 11 -5.91 -17.00 2.76
CA SER A 11 -6.31 -15.60 2.71
C SER A 11 -5.48 -14.80 1.68
N ILE A 12 -4.17 -15.04 1.61
CA ILE A 12 -3.30 -14.34 0.65
C ILE A 12 -3.53 -14.85 -0.78
N GLU A 13 -3.67 -16.16 -0.97
CA GLU A 13 -4.01 -16.70 -2.29
C GLU A 13 -5.37 -16.19 -2.78
N PHE A 14 -6.35 -16.04 -1.89
CA PHE A 14 -7.63 -15.44 -2.21
C PHE A 14 -7.44 -13.99 -2.72
N LEU A 15 -6.64 -13.18 -2.03
CA LEU A 15 -6.32 -11.81 -2.47
C LEU A 15 -5.66 -11.79 -3.86
N ILE A 16 -4.65 -12.65 -4.10
CA ILE A 16 -3.97 -12.74 -5.39
C ILE A 16 -4.95 -13.13 -6.50
N LYS A 17 -5.85 -14.09 -6.26
CA LYS A 17 -6.83 -14.56 -7.25
C LYS A 17 -7.94 -13.54 -7.55
N ASN A 18 -8.23 -12.63 -6.63
CA ASN A 18 -9.31 -11.64 -6.75
C ASN A 18 -8.82 -10.22 -7.09
N THR A 19 -7.53 -10.06 -7.34
CA THR A 19 -6.93 -8.80 -7.79
C THR A 19 -6.13 -9.04 -9.07
N ASP A 20 -6.07 -8.04 -9.96
CA ASP A 20 -5.24 -8.09 -11.16
C ASP A 20 -3.82 -7.52 -10.91
N MET A 21 -3.59 -6.97 -9.71
CA MET A 21 -2.34 -6.27 -9.37
C MET A 21 -1.19 -7.23 -9.02
N PHE A 22 -1.47 -8.32 -8.28
CA PHE A 22 -0.45 -9.17 -7.67
C PHE A 22 -0.33 -10.52 -8.37
N LEU A 23 0.86 -11.13 -8.27
CA LEU A 23 1.17 -12.46 -8.79
C LEU A 23 1.56 -13.40 -7.65
N ASP A 24 1.60 -14.71 -7.91
CA ASP A 24 2.07 -15.71 -6.93
C ASP A 24 3.48 -15.39 -6.40
N ALA A 25 4.34 -14.80 -7.24
CA ALA A 25 5.67 -14.35 -6.86
C ALA A 25 5.68 -13.26 -5.75
N ASP A 26 4.57 -12.54 -5.57
CA ASP A 26 4.42 -11.49 -4.57
C ASP A 26 4.01 -12.01 -3.20
N TYR A 27 3.70 -13.31 -3.07
CA TYR A 27 3.16 -13.91 -1.86
C TYR A 27 3.95 -13.52 -0.60
N ASN A 28 5.29 -13.63 -0.64
CA ASN A 28 6.13 -13.32 0.51
C ASN A 28 6.07 -11.83 0.90
N LYS A 29 5.95 -10.95 -0.09
CA LYS A 29 5.87 -9.50 0.15
C LYS A 29 4.49 -9.14 0.70
N LEU A 30 3.42 -9.66 0.10
CA LEU A 30 2.06 -9.54 0.65
C LEU A 30 1.98 -10.04 2.09
N ALA A 31 2.49 -11.25 2.36
CA ALA A 31 2.52 -11.82 3.70
C ALA A 31 3.21 -10.91 4.72
N SER A 32 4.32 -10.26 4.32
CA SER A 32 5.07 -9.37 5.20
C SER A 32 4.31 -8.07 5.50
N HIS A 33 3.73 -7.43 4.48
CA HIS A 33 2.94 -6.21 4.66
C HIS A 33 1.66 -6.45 5.46
N ILE A 34 0.96 -7.55 5.18
CA ILE A 34 -0.29 -7.91 5.86
C ILE A 34 0.00 -8.30 7.31
N GLU A 35 1.10 -8.99 7.60
CA GLU A 35 1.50 -9.29 8.99
C GLU A 35 1.81 -8.01 9.77
N GLY A 36 2.51 -7.05 9.16
CA GLY A 36 2.76 -5.74 9.78
C GLY A 36 1.46 -5.03 10.13
N HIS A 37 0.53 -4.96 9.17
CA HIS A 37 -0.81 -4.40 9.39
C HIS A 37 -1.58 -5.13 10.50
N ARG A 38 -1.60 -6.46 10.46
CA ARG A 38 -2.25 -7.32 11.46
C ARG A 38 -1.73 -7.05 12.88
N TYR A 39 -0.41 -6.93 13.03
CA TYR A 39 0.23 -6.64 14.30
C TYR A 39 -0.21 -5.30 14.88
N PHE A 40 -0.15 -4.22 14.09
CA PHE A 40 -0.56 -2.89 14.56
C PHE A 40 -2.07 -2.79 14.80
N LEU A 41 -2.89 -3.40 13.94
CA LEU A 41 -4.33 -3.45 14.13
C LEU A 41 -4.70 -4.16 15.44
N GLY A 42 -4.09 -5.32 15.72
CA GLY A 42 -4.32 -6.04 16.97
C GLY A 42 -3.86 -5.26 18.20
N LYS A 43 -2.74 -4.52 18.10
CA LYS A 43 -2.28 -3.61 19.14
C LYS A 43 -3.28 -2.48 19.40
N ASN A 44 -3.82 -1.86 18.34
CA ASN A 44 -4.74 -0.74 18.44
C ASN A 44 -6.11 -1.17 19.00
N LEU A 45 -6.61 -2.34 18.59
CA LEU A 45 -7.88 -2.89 19.06
C LEU A 45 -7.75 -3.68 20.37
N ASN A 46 -6.53 -3.88 20.87
CA ASN A 46 -6.21 -4.69 22.04
C ASN A 46 -6.80 -6.11 21.97
N MET A 47 -6.71 -6.74 20.80
CA MET A 47 -7.21 -8.11 20.56
C MET A 47 -6.40 -8.83 19.47
N PRO A 48 -6.34 -10.17 19.49
CA PRO A 48 -5.74 -10.92 18.39
C PRO A 48 -6.57 -10.74 17.11
N ILE A 49 -5.88 -10.62 15.98
CA ILE A 49 -6.47 -10.49 14.65
C ILE A 49 -6.09 -11.72 13.82
N THR A 50 -7.08 -12.36 13.21
CA THR A 50 -6.91 -13.50 12.31
C THR A 50 -6.35 -13.06 10.95
N TRP A 51 -5.87 -14.01 10.15
CA TRP A 51 -5.40 -13.70 8.79
C TRP A 51 -6.50 -13.19 7.86
N ASP A 52 -7.71 -13.75 7.95
CA ASP A 52 -8.84 -13.30 7.15
C ASP A 52 -9.24 -11.85 7.49
N GLU A 53 -9.32 -11.51 8.78
CA GLU A 53 -9.59 -10.14 9.23
C GLU A 53 -8.47 -9.18 8.82
N ALA A 54 -7.22 -9.62 8.90
CA ALA A 54 -6.07 -8.82 8.48
C ALA A 54 -6.08 -8.53 6.98
N VAL A 55 -6.34 -9.54 6.15
CA VAL A 55 -6.43 -9.40 4.69
C VAL A 55 -7.59 -8.48 4.32
N TYR A 56 -8.77 -8.70 4.91
CA TYR A 56 -9.94 -7.84 4.66
C TYR A 56 -9.65 -6.39 5.04
N SER A 57 -9.11 -6.16 6.25
CA SER A 57 -8.77 -4.82 6.71
C SER A 57 -7.67 -4.18 5.84
N TRP A 58 -6.65 -4.93 5.45
CA TRP A 58 -5.57 -4.45 4.58
C TRP A 58 -6.10 -4.09 3.20
N MET A 59 -7.02 -4.88 2.65
CA MET A 59 -7.67 -4.57 1.38
C MET A 59 -8.42 -3.23 1.44
N SER A 60 -9.27 -3.05 2.44
CA SER A 60 -10.11 -1.86 2.54
C SER A 60 -9.35 -0.59 2.93
N ASN A 61 -8.31 -0.72 3.78
CA ASN A 61 -7.63 0.45 4.36
C ASN A 61 -6.29 0.80 3.67
N LEU A 62 -5.70 -0.12 2.92
CA LEU A 62 -4.43 0.12 2.22
C LEU A 62 -4.56 -0.13 0.72
N TYR A 63 -4.97 -1.35 0.31
CA TYR A 63 -5.01 -1.70 -1.11
C TYR A 63 -5.91 -0.78 -1.93
N GLU A 64 -7.19 -0.72 -1.58
CA GLU A 64 -8.19 0.06 -2.31
C GLU A 64 -7.84 1.56 -2.39
N PRO A 65 -7.58 2.27 -1.27
CA PRO A 65 -7.33 3.71 -1.34
C PRO A 65 -6.02 4.05 -2.07
N ILE A 66 -4.96 3.24 -1.93
CA ILE A 66 -3.68 3.50 -2.61
C ILE A 66 -3.80 3.17 -4.10
N SER A 67 -4.36 2.01 -4.45
CA SER A 67 -4.49 1.58 -5.85
C SER A 67 -5.32 2.57 -6.67
N GLN A 68 -6.43 3.07 -6.12
CA GLN A 68 -7.27 4.08 -6.76
C GLN A 68 -6.48 5.37 -7.10
N VAL A 69 -5.66 5.88 -6.19
CA VAL A 69 -4.85 7.09 -6.46
C VAL A 69 -3.73 6.80 -7.46
N MET A 70 -3.18 5.59 -7.45
CA MET A 70 -2.14 5.17 -8.39
C MET A 70 -2.63 5.09 -9.85
N GLU A 71 -3.93 4.99 -10.10
CA GLU A 71 -4.49 5.02 -11.45
C GLU A 71 -4.39 6.39 -12.12
N THR A 72 -4.07 7.45 -11.37
CA THR A 72 -3.91 8.79 -11.94
C THR A 72 -2.78 8.88 -12.97
N TRP A 73 -2.97 9.70 -13.99
CA TRP A 73 -1.97 9.96 -15.05
C TRP A 73 -0.63 10.45 -14.47
N THR A 74 -0.67 11.24 -13.39
CA THR A 74 0.52 11.72 -12.69
C THR A 74 1.38 10.57 -12.19
N THR A 75 0.78 9.55 -11.57
CA THR A 75 1.50 8.38 -11.07
C THR A 75 2.06 7.55 -12.22
N GLN A 76 1.23 7.26 -13.25
CA GLN A 76 1.66 6.47 -14.41
C GLN A 76 2.84 7.11 -15.15
N MET A 77 2.82 8.44 -15.34
CA MET A 77 3.92 9.19 -15.97
C MET A 77 5.17 9.29 -15.10
N SER A 78 5.03 9.18 -13.78
CA SER A 78 6.15 9.26 -12.84
C SER A 78 7.01 8.00 -12.86
N PHE A 79 6.44 6.84 -13.22
CA PHE A 79 7.12 5.54 -13.14
C PHE A 79 6.93 4.70 -14.41
N PRO A 80 7.39 5.16 -15.58
CA PRO A 80 7.24 4.40 -16.82
C PRO A 80 7.96 3.05 -16.74
N GLY A 81 7.25 1.98 -17.10
CA GLY A 81 7.78 0.61 -17.11
C GLY A 81 7.91 -0.04 -15.73
N LYS A 82 7.51 0.64 -14.64
CA LYS A 82 7.46 0.04 -13.31
C LYS A 82 6.20 -0.80 -13.16
N ARG A 83 6.33 -1.99 -12.56
CA ARG A 83 5.18 -2.83 -12.26
C ARG A 83 4.32 -2.19 -11.17
N LYS A 84 3.00 -2.19 -11.35
CA LYS A 84 2.04 -1.59 -10.40
C LYS A 84 2.21 -2.15 -8.99
N ALA A 85 2.34 -3.47 -8.83
CA ALA A 85 2.56 -4.09 -7.51
C ALA A 85 3.84 -3.58 -6.82
N ASP A 86 4.95 -3.45 -7.53
CA ASP A 86 6.21 -2.97 -6.94
C ASP A 86 6.07 -1.52 -6.46
N LEU A 87 5.45 -0.65 -7.26
CA LEU A 87 5.14 0.71 -6.87
C LEU A 87 4.18 0.76 -5.68
N PHE A 88 3.16 -0.09 -5.66
CA PHE A 88 2.19 -0.17 -4.59
C PHE A 88 2.86 -0.47 -3.24
N PHE A 89 3.73 -1.48 -3.20
CA PHE A 89 4.45 -1.81 -1.97
C PHE A 89 5.35 -0.67 -1.48
N GLU A 90 6.05 0.00 -2.40
CA GLU A 90 6.89 1.14 -2.03
C GLU A 90 6.06 2.32 -1.49
N VAL A 91 4.86 2.55 -2.05
CA VAL A 91 3.93 3.55 -1.51
C VAL A 91 3.41 3.14 -0.14
N CYS A 92 3.13 1.86 0.12
CA CYS A 92 2.78 1.38 1.46
C CYS A 92 3.89 1.66 2.48
N ASP A 93 5.14 1.36 2.12
CA ASP A 93 6.31 1.64 2.97
C ASP A 93 6.46 3.15 3.22
N HIS A 94 6.26 3.95 2.17
CA HIS A 94 6.32 5.41 2.23
C HIS A 94 5.20 6.02 3.08
N LEU A 95 3.99 5.50 2.96
CA LEU A 95 2.84 5.88 3.78
C LEU A 95 3.14 5.64 5.26
N TYR A 96 3.69 4.46 5.59
CA TYR A 96 4.12 4.16 6.95
C TYR A 96 5.19 5.15 7.43
N TYR A 97 6.25 5.36 6.63
CA TYR A 97 7.31 6.32 6.94
C TYR A 97 6.76 7.73 7.23
N LEU A 98 5.88 8.25 6.36
CA LEU A 98 5.29 9.57 6.53
C LEU A 98 4.41 9.66 7.79
N SER A 99 3.69 8.60 8.14
CA SER A 99 2.86 8.60 9.35
C SER A 99 3.69 8.66 10.63
N VAL A 100 4.83 7.96 10.65
CA VAL A 100 5.80 8.00 11.75
C VAL A 100 6.46 9.38 11.82
N GLU A 101 6.93 9.92 10.70
CA GLU A 101 7.60 11.23 10.63
C GLU A 101 6.68 12.37 11.10
N LYS A 102 5.42 12.37 10.64
CA LYS A 102 4.45 13.43 10.95
C LYS A 102 3.72 13.20 12.27
N GLN A 103 3.94 12.06 12.92
CA GLN A 103 3.24 11.61 14.14
C GLN A 103 1.70 11.71 14.01
N LYS A 104 1.18 11.44 12.81
CA LYS A 104 -0.25 11.50 12.51
C LYS A 104 -0.59 10.56 11.38
N GLU A 105 -1.87 10.22 11.26
CA GLU A 105 -2.37 9.49 10.09
C GLU A 105 -2.17 10.32 8.82
N VAL A 106 -1.70 9.64 7.78
CA VAL A 106 -1.51 10.18 6.44
C VAL A 106 -2.47 9.43 5.53
N ASN A 107 -3.19 10.13 4.66
CA ASN A 107 -4.08 9.48 3.73
C ASN A 107 -3.32 8.98 2.49
N ALA A 108 -3.91 8.05 1.75
CA ALA A 108 -3.30 7.45 0.56
C ALA A 108 -2.97 8.48 -0.53
N TYR A 109 -3.79 9.52 -0.69
CA TYR A 109 -3.57 10.55 -1.70
C TYR A 109 -2.27 11.32 -1.46
N ASP A 110 -2.09 11.78 -0.23
CA ASP A 110 -0.88 12.50 0.19
C ASP A 110 0.36 11.61 0.08
N ALA A 111 0.26 10.35 0.47
CA ALA A 111 1.39 9.42 0.36
C ALA A 111 1.79 9.15 -1.09
N VAL A 112 0.83 8.89 -1.99
CA VAL A 112 1.12 8.67 -3.42
C VAL A 112 1.70 9.92 -4.06
N LEU A 113 1.13 11.10 -3.81
CA LEU A 113 1.63 12.34 -4.38
C LEU A 113 3.04 12.67 -3.88
N ASP A 114 3.28 12.52 -2.58
CA ASP A 114 4.59 12.76 -2.00
C ASP A 114 5.63 11.78 -2.58
N TYR A 115 5.28 10.49 -2.67
CA TYR A 115 6.14 9.48 -3.31
C TYR A 115 6.45 9.82 -4.77
N ASN A 116 5.44 10.21 -5.55
CA ASN A 116 5.60 10.67 -6.93
C ASN A 116 6.54 11.90 -7.03
N ALA A 117 6.39 12.86 -6.12
CA ALA A 117 7.19 14.09 -6.13
C ALA A 117 8.67 13.84 -5.76
N GLN A 118 8.90 12.91 -4.83
CA GLN A 118 10.23 12.53 -4.38
C GLN A 118 10.96 11.64 -5.38
N TYR A 119 10.31 10.56 -5.84
CA TYR A 119 10.95 9.46 -6.56
C TYR A 119 10.53 9.33 -8.04
N GLY A 120 9.52 10.05 -8.48
CA GLY A 120 9.06 10.05 -9.87
C GLY A 120 10.08 10.61 -10.85
N LYS A 121 9.92 10.28 -12.14
CA LYS A 121 10.75 10.74 -13.25
C LYS A 121 10.00 11.72 -14.16
N THR A 122 10.76 12.51 -14.93
CA THR A 122 10.26 13.28 -16.08
C THR A 122 9.12 14.25 -15.71
N ILE A 123 8.09 14.39 -16.55
CA ILE A 123 6.97 15.34 -16.41
C ILE A 123 6.07 14.96 -15.23
N GLY A 124 5.92 13.67 -14.92
CA GLY A 124 5.12 13.19 -13.78
C GLY A 124 5.61 13.77 -12.45
N ARG A 125 6.93 13.82 -12.23
CA ARG A 125 7.53 14.43 -11.04
C ARG A 125 7.20 15.93 -10.92
N ILE A 126 7.25 16.67 -12.03
CA ILE A 126 6.99 18.11 -12.06
C ILE A 126 5.51 18.37 -11.70
N LEU A 127 4.59 17.60 -12.27
CA LEU A 127 3.15 17.71 -11.95
C LEU A 127 2.87 17.36 -10.49
N ALA A 128 3.49 16.29 -9.96
CA ALA A 128 3.33 15.92 -8.56
C ALA A 128 3.79 17.02 -7.59
N LYS A 129 4.94 17.65 -7.87
CA LYS A 129 5.44 18.79 -7.07
C LYS A 129 4.50 20.00 -7.12
N LEU A 130 3.89 20.28 -8.27
CA LEU A 130 2.93 21.39 -8.39
C LEU A 130 1.65 21.13 -7.60
N LEU A 131 1.16 19.88 -7.63
CA LEU A 131 0.00 19.48 -6.83
C LEU A 131 0.31 19.53 -5.34
N SER A 132 1.46 19.02 -4.90
CA SER A 132 1.82 19.03 -3.47
C SER A 132 1.94 20.43 -2.88
N ILE A 133 2.41 21.42 -3.65
CA ILE A 133 2.46 22.84 -3.23
C ILE A 133 1.04 23.41 -3.06
N LYS A 134 0.11 23.05 -3.95
CA LYS A 134 -1.25 23.60 -3.95
C LYS A 134 -2.12 23.08 -2.79
N TYR A 135 -1.79 21.91 -2.24
CA TYR A 135 -2.48 21.31 -1.08
C TYR A 135 -1.76 21.53 0.26
N ALA A 136 -0.63 22.24 0.26
CA ALA A 136 0.09 22.65 1.46
C ALA A 136 -0.34 24.04 1.99
N ALA A 137 -1.28 24.70 1.32
CA ALA A 137 -1.89 25.98 1.69
C ALA A 137 -3.36 25.78 2.05
#